data_AF-I4MBK0-F1
#
_entry.id   AF-I4MBK0-F1
#
_cell.length_a   1.000
_cell.length_b   1.000
_cell.length_c   1.000
_cell.angle_alpha   90.00
_cell.angle_beta   90.00
_cell.angle_gamma   90.00
#
_symmetry.space_group_name_H-M   'P 1'
#
loop_
_entity.id
_entity.type
_entity.pdbx_description
1 polymer ?
#
loop_
_entity_poly.entity_id
_entity_poly.type
_entity_poly.pdbx_seq_one_letter_code
_entity_poly.pdbx_strand_id
1 'polypeptide(L)'
;MPYVIAEPCVDVKDKACVDECPVDCIYEGDRTLYINPNECVDCGACEPACPVEAIFYEDDLPEGWEWYRDAAVDYFDKLGDLGGATDAGASGWDEERVAALPSRADKAGN
;
A
#
# COMPACT_ATOMS: atom_id res chain seq x y z
N MET A 1 5.40 11.32 8.70
CA MET A 1 5.59 11.31 7.24
C MET A 1 5.56 9.84 6.86
N PRO A 2 4.40 9.36 6.40
CA PRO A 2 4.10 7.94 6.34
C PRO A 2 5.02 7.16 5.39
N TYR A 3 5.01 5.84 5.58
CA TYR A 3 5.46 4.91 4.56
C TYR A 3 4.38 4.72 3.48
N VAL A 4 4.82 4.40 2.26
CA VAL A 4 3.96 4.25 1.08
C VAL A 4 4.23 2.91 0.39
N ILE A 5 3.16 2.22 -0.02
CA ILE A 5 3.22 1.00 -0.83
C ILE A 5 3.10 1.37 -2.30
N ALA A 6 4.07 0.97 -3.12
CA ALA A 6 4.19 1.29 -4.54
C ALA A 6 3.93 0.07 -5.45
N GLU A 7 4.24 0.25 -6.74
CA GLU A 7 3.91 -0.68 -7.84
C GLU A 7 4.23 -2.17 -7.59
N PRO A 8 5.37 -2.57 -6.98
CA PRO A 8 5.71 -3.98 -6.86
C PRO A 8 4.71 -4.82 -6.04
N CYS A 9 3.85 -4.17 -5.22
CA CYS A 9 2.80 -4.84 -4.44
C CYS A 9 1.58 -5.23 -5.29
N VAL A 10 1.33 -4.51 -6.39
CA VAL A 10 0.17 -4.73 -7.26
C VAL A 10 0.19 -6.16 -7.82
N ASP A 11 -0.91 -6.87 -7.63
CA ASP A 11 -1.12 -8.30 -7.97
C ASP A 11 -0.23 -9.30 -7.20
N VAL A 12 0.49 -8.87 -6.17
CA VAL A 12 1.28 -9.76 -5.31
C VAL A 12 0.67 -9.91 -3.94
N LYS A 13 0.45 -8.78 -3.25
CA LYS A 13 -0.18 -8.72 -1.92
C LYS A 13 0.35 -9.81 -0.96
N ASP A 14 1.67 -9.85 -0.77
CA ASP A 14 2.35 -10.86 0.05
C ASP A 14 1.97 -10.81 1.54
N LYS A 15 1.65 -9.61 2.05
CA LYS A 15 1.18 -9.32 3.41
C LYS A 15 2.17 -9.50 4.56
N ALA A 16 3.43 -9.89 4.32
CA ALA A 16 4.45 -9.93 5.38
C ALA A 16 4.58 -8.60 6.16
N CYS A 17 4.35 -7.46 5.50
CA CYS A 17 4.37 -6.14 6.13
C CYS A 17 3.25 -5.89 7.15
N VAL A 18 2.12 -6.60 7.04
CA VAL A 18 0.94 -6.41 7.93
C VAL A 18 1.29 -6.86 9.36
N ASP A 19 1.94 -8.03 9.47
CA ASP A 19 2.33 -8.61 10.77
C ASP A 19 3.36 -7.75 11.53
N GLU A 20 4.11 -6.92 10.81
CA GLU A 20 5.18 -6.07 11.36
C GLU A 20 4.69 -4.66 11.73
N CYS A 21 3.47 -4.27 11.33
CA CYS A 21 2.96 -2.93 11.61
C CYS A 21 2.42 -2.81 13.05
N PRO A 22 3.07 -2.03 13.94
CA PRO A 22 2.68 -1.97 15.36
C PRO A 22 1.36 -1.24 15.62
N VAL A 23 0.84 -0.51 14.63
CA VAL A 23 -0.39 0.27 14.69
C VAL A 23 -1.47 -0.25 13.73
N ASP A 24 -1.24 -1.42 13.12
CA ASP A 24 -2.18 -2.11 12.24
C ASP A 24 -2.77 -1.20 11.13
N CYS A 25 -1.93 -0.34 10.54
CA CYS A 25 -2.38 0.68 9.58
C CYS A 25 -2.22 0.26 8.11
N ILE A 26 -2.13 -1.04 7.81
CA ILE A 26 -1.92 -1.56 6.45
C ILE A 26 -3.17 -2.29 5.97
N TYR A 27 -3.95 -1.62 5.13
CA TYR A 27 -5.27 -2.07 4.69
C TYR A 27 -5.20 -2.75 3.33
N GLU A 28 -6.13 -3.68 3.10
CA GLU A 28 -6.18 -4.47 1.88
C GLU A 28 -7.18 -3.90 0.87
N GLY A 29 -6.66 -3.46 -0.28
CA GLY A 29 -7.43 -3.19 -1.49
C GLY A 29 -7.67 -4.46 -2.32
N ASP A 30 -8.23 -4.35 -3.52
CA ASP A 30 -8.43 -5.52 -4.40
C ASP A 30 -7.08 -5.97 -5.02
N ARG A 31 -6.30 -5.03 -5.55
CA ARG A 31 -5.07 -5.26 -6.33
C ARG A 31 -3.79 -5.02 -5.53
N THR A 32 -3.81 -4.17 -4.51
CA THR A 32 -2.64 -3.85 -3.67
C THR A 32 -2.98 -3.77 -2.18
N LEU A 33 -1.97 -3.50 -1.35
CA LEU A 33 -2.12 -3.05 0.03
C LEU A 33 -1.87 -1.54 0.11
N TYR A 34 -2.45 -0.87 1.10
CA TYR A 34 -2.34 0.57 1.34
C TYR A 34 -1.96 0.87 2.79
N ILE A 35 -1.00 1.77 3.00
CA ILE A 35 -0.65 2.28 4.34
C ILE A 35 -1.48 3.53 4.61
N ASN A 36 -2.22 3.56 5.71
CA ASN A 36 -2.98 4.76 6.09
C ASN A 36 -2.02 5.89 6.52
N PRO A 37 -1.97 7.02 5.78
CA PRO A 37 -1.05 8.11 6.09
C PRO A 37 -1.36 8.82 7.42
N ASN A 38 -2.60 8.75 7.90
CA ASN A 38 -3.04 9.37 9.15
C ASN A 38 -2.75 8.51 10.38
N GLU A 39 -2.63 7.19 10.19
CA GLU A 39 -2.40 6.22 11.27
C GLU A 39 -0.93 5.79 11.36
N CYS A 40 -0.18 5.89 10.26
CA CYS A 40 1.23 5.54 10.24
C CYS A 40 2.04 6.40 11.24
N VAL A 41 2.90 5.73 12.01
CA VAL A 41 3.77 6.36 13.03
C VAL A 41 5.25 6.30 12.68
N ASP A 42 5.56 6.13 11.39
CA ASP A 42 6.92 6.18 10.83
C ASP A 42 7.91 5.19 11.50
N CYS A 43 7.42 4.02 11.93
CA CYS A 43 8.26 3.05 12.64
C CYS A 43 9.25 2.28 11.75
N GLY A 44 8.96 2.17 10.44
CA GLY A 44 9.82 1.53 9.44
C GLY A 44 9.91 0.01 9.47
N ALA A 45 9.17 -0.69 10.34
CA ALA A 45 9.25 -2.16 10.43
C ALA A 45 8.72 -2.88 9.18
N CYS A 46 7.74 -2.30 8.49
CA CYS A 46 7.12 -2.91 7.31
C CYS A 46 8.03 -2.92 6.07
N GLU A 47 8.93 -1.94 5.92
CA GLU A 47 9.81 -1.79 4.76
C GLU A 47 10.71 -3.02 4.52
N PRO A 48 11.57 -3.43 5.47
CA PRO A 48 12.47 -4.57 5.27
C PRO A 48 11.72 -5.92 5.23
N ALA A 49 10.46 -5.96 5.65
CA ALA A 49 9.64 -7.16 5.63
C ALA A 49 9.05 -7.47 4.25
N CYS A 50 8.96 -6.49 3.35
CA CYS A 50 8.36 -6.67 2.03
C CYS A 50 9.32 -7.43 1.09
N PRO A 51 8.99 -8.66 0.65
CA PRO A 51 9.90 -9.47 -0.16
C PRO A 51 10.06 -8.99 -1.62
N VAL A 52 9.20 -8.05 -2.05
CA VAL A 52 9.23 -7.46 -3.39
C VAL A 52 9.62 -5.98 -3.35
N GLU A 53 10.14 -5.50 -2.22
CA GLU A 53 10.67 -4.13 -2.05
C GLU A 53 9.65 -3.06 -2.51
N ALA A 54 8.38 -3.23 -2.13
CA ALA A 54 7.30 -2.33 -2.55
C ALA A 54 7.09 -1.13 -1.62
N ILE A 55 7.79 -1.06 -0.48
CA ILE A 55 7.50 -0.12 0.60
C ILE A 55 8.64 0.89 0.68
N PHE A 56 8.29 2.16 0.68
CA PHE A 56 9.23 3.28 0.72
C PHE A 56 8.79 4.28 1.77
N TYR A 57 9.73 4.93 2.44
CA TYR A 57 9.44 6.20 3.09
C TYR A 57 9.03 7.20 1.99
N GLU A 58 8.04 8.08 2.24
CA GLU A 58 7.44 8.86 1.15
C GLU A 58 8.41 9.76 0.38
N ASP A 59 9.48 10.23 1.03
CA ASP A 59 10.51 11.07 0.41
C ASP A 59 11.53 10.23 -0.41
N ASP A 60 11.53 8.91 -0.22
CA ASP A 60 12.44 7.96 -0.88
C ASP A 60 11.76 7.19 -2.03
N LEU A 61 10.53 7.59 -2.42
CA LEU A 61 9.84 7.01 -3.57
C LEU A 61 10.66 7.17 -4.86
N PRO A 62 10.85 6.10 -5.65
CA PRO A 62 11.47 6.19 -6.96
C PRO A 62 10.75 7.13 -7.92
N GLU A 63 11.50 7.67 -8.88
CA GLU A 63 10.94 8.54 -9.93
C GLU A 63 9.80 7.85 -10.68
N GLY A 64 8.65 8.52 -10.77
CA GLY A 64 7.44 8.02 -11.40
C GLY A 64 6.50 7.25 -10.46
N TRP A 65 6.88 7.02 -9.20
CA TRP A 65 6.04 6.39 -8.18
C TRP A 65 5.51 7.37 -7.11
N GLU A 66 5.80 8.66 -7.22
CA GLU A 66 5.38 9.69 -6.26
C GLU A 66 3.85 9.77 -6.14
N TRP A 67 3.12 9.38 -7.19
CA TRP A 67 1.67 9.38 -7.21
C TRP A 67 1.05 8.27 -6.33
N TYR A 68 1.81 7.24 -5.93
CA TYR A 68 1.32 6.22 -4.99
C TYR A 68 1.05 6.80 -3.60
N ARG A 69 1.77 7.85 -3.20
CA ARG A 69 1.43 8.63 -1.99
C ARG A 69 0.03 9.21 -2.11
N ASP A 70 -0.26 9.88 -3.22
CA ASP A 70 -1.55 10.51 -3.46
C ASP A 70 -2.65 9.44 -3.56
N ALA A 71 -2.36 8.29 -4.16
CA ALA A 71 -3.30 7.18 -4.24
C ALA A 71 -3.65 6.61 -2.86
N ALA A 72 -2.68 6.52 -1.94
CA ALA A 72 -2.95 6.15 -0.56
C ALA A 72 -3.85 7.19 0.13
N VAL A 73 -3.56 8.49 -0.01
CA VAL A 73 -4.42 9.55 0.53
C VAL A 73 -5.85 9.45 -0.01
N ASP A 74 -6.02 9.37 -1.32
CA ASP A 74 -7.33 9.28 -1.97
C ASP A 74 -8.11 8.02 -1.53
N TYR A 75 -7.41 6.91 -1.29
CA TYR A 75 -8.00 5.69 -0.77
C TYR A 75 -8.56 5.91 0.65
N PHE A 76 -7.80 6.53 1.56
CA PHE A 76 -8.26 6.76 2.93
C PHE A 76 -9.20 7.96 3.08
N ASP A 77 -9.22 8.91 2.15
CA ASP A 77 -10.27 9.93 2.07
C ASP A 77 -11.67 9.30 1.87
N LYS A 78 -11.73 8.14 1.20
CA LYS A 78 -12.96 7.39 0.97
C LYS A 78 -13.22 6.31 2.03
N LEU A 79 -12.18 5.60 2.48
CA LEU A 79 -12.32 4.53 3.47
C LEU A 79 -12.51 5.08 4.90
N GLY A 80 -11.81 6.18 5.23
CA GLY A 80 -11.67 6.73 6.57
C GLY A 80 -10.56 6.07 7.40
N ASP A 81 -10.34 6.63 8.58
CA ASP A 81 -9.38 6.13 9.57
C ASP A 81 -10.09 5.14 10.52
N LEU A 82 -9.89 3.85 10.29
CA LEU A 82 -10.60 2.79 11.02
C LEU A 82 -9.92 2.38 12.33
N GLY A 83 -8.66 2.79 12.53
CA GLY A 83 -7.88 2.50 13.74
C GLY A 83 -7.40 1.05 13.85
N GLY A 84 -7.34 0.33 12.73
CA GLY A 84 -6.84 -1.05 12.62
C GLY A 84 -7.39 -1.80 11.41
N ALA A 85 -6.51 -2.37 10.59
CA ALA A 85 -6.84 -3.11 9.38
C ALA A 85 -7.38 -4.53 9.65
N THR A 86 -7.01 -5.16 10.77
CA THR A 86 -7.40 -6.53 11.12
C THR A 86 -8.93 -6.71 11.12
N ASP A 87 -9.66 -5.73 11.63
CA ASP A 87 -11.13 -5.77 11.71
C ASP A 87 -11.82 -5.26 10.42
N ALA A 88 -11.09 -4.55 9.56
CA ALA A 88 -11.64 -3.95 8.34
C ALA A 88 -11.79 -4.97 7.20
N GLY A 89 -10.89 -5.95 7.12
CA GLY A 89 -10.82 -6.89 6.01
C GLY A 89 -10.52 -6.24 4.65
N ALA A 90 -10.65 -7.00 3.57
CA ALA A 90 -10.44 -6.50 2.22
C ALA A 90 -11.59 -5.59 1.78
N SER A 91 -11.27 -4.39 1.30
CA SER A 91 -12.28 -3.41 0.88
C SER A 91 -12.99 -3.79 -0.41
N GLY A 92 -12.35 -4.60 -1.25
CA GLY A 92 -12.87 -5.04 -2.56
C GLY A 92 -12.83 -3.96 -3.64
N TRP A 93 -12.04 -2.90 -3.43
CA TRP A 93 -11.78 -1.87 -4.43
C TRP A 93 -10.37 -1.30 -4.24
N ASP A 94 -9.87 -0.58 -5.24
CA ASP A 94 -8.63 0.17 -5.19
C ASP A 94 -8.88 1.61 -5.64
N GLU A 95 -7.90 2.47 -5.39
CA GLU A 95 -7.84 3.79 -5.99
C GLU A 95 -7.84 3.69 -7.54
N GLU A 96 -8.43 4.69 -8.21
CA GLU A 96 -8.74 4.66 -9.65
C GLU A 96 -7.53 4.37 -10.55
N ARG A 97 -6.38 5.01 -10.28
CA ARG A 97 -5.16 4.81 -11.05
C ARG A 97 -4.59 3.42 -10.83
N VAL A 98 -4.58 2.92 -9.59
CA VAL A 98 -4.15 1.54 -9.28
C VAL A 98 -5.05 0.52 -9.97
N ALA A 99 -6.37 0.70 -9.91
CA ALA A 99 -7.34 -0.19 -10.56
C ALA A 99 -7.16 -0.25 -12.09
N ALA A 100 -6.71 0.85 -12.71
CA ALA A 100 -6.48 0.96 -14.14
C ALA A 100 -5.13 0.40 -14.63
N LEU A 101 -4.23 -0.04 -13.73
CA LEU A 101 -2.94 -0.58 -14.13
C LEU A 101 -3.09 -1.90 -14.92
N PRO A 102 -2.25 -2.12 -15.96
CA PRO A 102 -2.13 -3.43 -16.60
C PRO A 102 -1.83 -4.51 -15.56
N SER A 103 -2.37 -5.72 -15.77
CA SER A 103 -2.11 -6.81 -14.83
C SER A 103 -0.62 -7.16 -14.84
N ARG A 104 -0.10 -7.62 -13.70
CA ARG A 104 1.29 -8.08 -13.60
C ARG A 104 1.58 -9.25 -14.55
N ALA A 105 0.57 -10.07 -14.87
CA ALA A 105 0.70 -11.13 -15.87
C ALA A 105 0.96 -10.57 -17.27
N ASP A 106 0.34 -9.44 -17.63
CA ASP A 106 0.57 -8.78 -18.92
C ASP A 106 1.99 -8.20 -19.02
N LYS A 107 2.53 -7.69 -17.90
CA LYS A 107 3.90 -7.14 -17.84
C LYS A 107 4.99 -8.21 -17.94
N ALA A 108 4.74 -9.43 -17.48
CA ALA A 108 5.71 -10.54 -17.52
C ALA A 108 5.85 -11.21 -18.91
N GLY A 109 4.92 -10.92 -19.83
CA GLY A 109 4.82 -11.54 -21.15
C GLY A 109 5.41 -10.73 -22.32
N ASN A 110 5.98 -9.55 -22.06
CA ASN A 110 6.53 -8.65 -23.08
C ASN A 110 8.04 -8.42 -22.91
#